data_AF-A0A7Y8LUX8-F1
#
_entry.id   AF-A0A7Y8LUX8-F1
#
_cell.length_a   1.000
_cell.length_b   1.000
_cell.length_c   1.000
_cell.angle_alpha   90.00
_cell.angle_beta   90.00
_cell.angle_gamma   90.00
#
_symmetry.space_group_name_H-M   'P 1'
#
loop_
_entity.id
_entity.type
_entity.pdbx_description
1 polymer ?
#
loop_
_entity_poly.entity_id
_entity_poly.type
_entity_poly.pdbx_seq_one_letter_code
_entity_poly.pdbx_strand_id
1 'polypeptide(L)'
;MENKARVMMQDRGILEIVKGLLLSEVAFRDIYKKFKEGNLRFSDIGVWVDDKGKSLLYNLKEQCHSLYRYKGKMSIRKSQWLLDLVIGSIFHEAMKLRENIYQMEVYQPKYLQYQSKVGKTSYERDYLQQFERIILRAKQGVSEGMEETRSLFKDALAQLVDLFKENPKNTFLVRFLLENQTLLQKVYGSKKAKEIFHLMFKKGISEAFQLAAQSYLESEHYDLASHYFLKASKLDPRNPDLQFLLNFSLGMNAYYRNAYSKSMAYFKKLISLNTNGKLNKQYLRKVEEVCHQICSEWKEEKGLKASNQAESLADRVRKCYDGLKRSP
;
A
#
# COMPACT_ATOMS: atom_id res chain seq x y z
N MET A 1 4.16 17.07 -19.88
CA MET A 1 4.06 17.05 -18.40
C MET A 1 2.69 16.56 -17.91
N GLU A 2 1.59 16.98 -18.53
CA GLU A 2 0.22 16.56 -18.18
C GLU A 2 0.00 15.03 -18.17
N ASN A 3 0.55 14.30 -19.15
CA ASN A 3 0.40 12.85 -19.20
C ASN A 3 1.08 12.13 -18.01
N LYS A 4 2.25 12.62 -17.57
CA LYS A 4 2.98 12.05 -16.42
C LYS A 4 2.23 12.32 -15.10
N ALA A 5 1.72 13.54 -14.92
CA ALA A 5 0.90 13.88 -13.76
C ALA A 5 -0.39 13.05 -13.71
N ARG A 6 -1.04 12.83 -14.86
CA ARG A 6 -2.26 12.02 -14.98
C ARG A 6 -2.02 10.56 -14.62
N VAL A 7 -0.95 9.93 -15.12
CA VAL A 7 -0.57 8.56 -14.76
C VAL A 7 -0.28 8.45 -13.27
N MET A 8 0.46 9.41 -12.70
CA MET A 8 0.76 9.42 -11.27
C MET A 8 -0.50 9.52 -10.40
N MET A 9 -1.49 10.34 -10.78
CA MET A 9 -2.78 10.41 -10.08
C MET A 9 -3.57 9.11 -10.19
N GLN A 10 -3.54 8.44 -11.34
CA GLN A 10 -4.18 7.14 -11.52
C GLN A 10 -3.51 6.06 -10.65
N ASP A 11 -2.19 6.00 -10.67
CA ASP A 11 -1.41 5.05 -9.88
C ASP A 11 -1.68 5.21 -8.39
N ARG A 12 -1.75 6.46 -7.91
CA ARG A 12 -2.13 6.76 -6.53
C ARG A 12 -3.57 6.36 -6.22
N GLY A 13 -4.50 6.61 -7.14
CA GLY A 13 -5.89 6.18 -6.98
C GLY A 13 -6.04 4.67 -6.83
N ILE A 14 -5.30 3.90 -7.64
CA ILE A 14 -5.26 2.43 -7.54
C ILE A 14 -4.74 1.99 -6.17
N LEU A 15 -3.65 2.61 -5.69
CA LEU A 15 -3.13 2.34 -4.35
C LEU A 15 -4.20 2.56 -3.27
N GLU A 16 -4.90 3.69 -3.29
CA GLU A 16 -5.88 4.01 -2.25
C GLU A 16 -7.05 3.01 -2.23
N ILE A 17 -7.53 2.57 -3.40
CA ILE A 17 -8.56 1.52 -3.50
C ILE A 17 -8.06 0.20 -2.88
N VAL A 18 -6.84 -0.23 -3.24
CA VAL A 18 -6.24 -1.45 -2.69
C VAL A 18 -6.13 -1.36 -1.18
N LYS A 19 -5.59 -0.24 -0.67
CA LYS A 19 -5.45 0.00 0.77
C LYS A 19 -6.80 -0.02 1.49
N GLY A 20 -7.78 0.72 0.97
CA GLY A 20 -9.12 0.81 1.55
C GLY A 20 -9.81 -0.55 1.59
N LEU A 21 -9.73 -1.34 0.52
CA LEU A 21 -10.36 -2.65 0.45
C LEU A 21 -9.71 -3.67 1.40
N LEU A 22 -8.38 -3.71 1.49
CA LEU A 22 -7.68 -4.60 2.43
C LEU A 22 -7.98 -4.25 3.89
N LEU A 23 -8.02 -2.96 4.24
CA LEU A 23 -8.36 -2.52 5.59
C LEU A 23 -9.83 -2.81 5.92
N SER A 24 -10.74 -2.60 4.96
CA SER A 24 -12.16 -2.88 5.12
C SER A 24 -12.45 -4.37 5.31
N GLU A 25 -11.72 -5.25 4.62
CA GLU A 25 -11.80 -6.70 4.82
C GLU A 25 -11.33 -7.11 6.23
N VAL A 26 -10.23 -6.57 6.72
CA VAL A 26 -9.76 -6.87 8.08
C VAL A 26 -10.77 -6.42 9.12
N ALA A 27 -11.31 -5.20 8.97
CA ALA A 27 -12.36 -4.70 9.85
C ALA A 27 -13.62 -5.58 9.80
N PHE A 28 -14.03 -6.01 8.61
CA PHE A 28 -15.16 -6.91 8.43
C PHE A 28 -14.93 -8.27 9.11
N ARG A 29 -13.73 -8.86 9.04
CA ARG A 29 -13.43 -10.11 9.74
C ARG A 29 -13.59 -9.99 11.25
N ASP A 30 -13.17 -8.87 11.83
CA ASP A 30 -13.34 -8.62 13.26
C ASP A 30 -14.83 -8.46 13.62
N ILE A 31 -15.62 -7.77 12.79
CA ILE A 31 -17.08 -7.67 12.92
C ILE A 31 -17.74 -9.04 12.83
N TYR A 32 -17.38 -9.83 11.82
CA TYR A 32 -17.93 -11.17 11.57
C TYR A 32 -17.58 -12.14 12.71
N LYS A 33 -16.37 -12.01 13.29
CA LYS A 33 -15.99 -12.77 14.48
C LYS A 33 -16.89 -12.43 15.67
N LYS A 34 -17.08 -11.14 15.97
CA LYS A 34 -17.99 -10.69 17.04
C LYS A 34 -19.43 -11.15 16.81
N PHE A 35 -19.88 -11.16 15.55
CA PHE A 35 -21.19 -11.70 15.18
C PHE A 35 -21.32 -13.18 15.55
N LYS A 36 -20.34 -14.01 15.16
CA LYS A 36 -20.36 -15.45 15.49
C LYS A 36 -20.25 -15.72 17.00
N GLU A 37 -19.58 -14.84 17.74
CA GLU A 37 -19.48 -14.91 19.21
C GLU A 37 -20.71 -14.34 19.94
N GLY A 38 -21.67 -13.74 19.22
CA GLY A 38 -22.87 -13.14 19.82
C GLY A 38 -22.63 -11.80 20.53
N ASN A 39 -21.45 -11.19 20.35
CA ASN A 39 -21.00 -9.98 21.04
C ASN A 39 -20.94 -8.74 20.12
N LEU A 40 -21.51 -8.82 18.92
CA LEU A 40 -21.52 -7.70 17.99
C LEU A 40 -22.40 -6.55 18.50
N ARG A 41 -21.83 -5.34 18.51
CA ARG A 41 -22.52 -4.09 18.88
C ARG A 41 -22.62 -3.15 17.69
N PHE A 42 -23.61 -2.27 17.71
CA PHE A 42 -23.80 -1.20 16.75
C PHE A 42 -22.56 -0.29 16.64
N SER A 43 -21.90 -0.02 17.77
CA SER A 43 -20.66 0.76 17.79
C SER A 43 -19.51 0.12 17.02
N ASP A 44 -19.48 -1.21 16.92
CA ASP A 44 -18.43 -1.93 16.18
C ASP A 44 -18.51 -1.68 14.67
N ILE A 45 -19.70 -1.30 14.18
CA ILE A 45 -19.96 -1.08 12.76
C ILE A 45 -19.67 0.36 12.33
N GLY A 46 -19.79 1.33 13.24
CA GLY A 46 -19.70 2.76 12.90
C GLY A 46 -18.37 3.21 12.29
N VAL A 47 -17.25 2.52 12.58
CA VAL A 47 -15.95 2.78 11.96
C VAL A 47 -15.87 2.19 10.55
N TRP A 48 -16.55 1.07 10.33
CA TRP A 48 -16.53 0.33 9.07
C TRP A 48 -17.47 0.94 8.04
N VAL A 49 -18.68 1.35 8.45
CA VAL A 49 -19.68 2.00 7.60
C VAL A 49 -20.48 3.05 8.38
N ASP A 50 -20.75 4.20 7.74
CA ASP A 50 -21.54 5.29 8.29
C ASP A 50 -22.33 6.05 7.21
N ASP A 51 -23.27 6.87 7.68
CA ASP A 51 -24.06 7.82 6.89
C ASP A 51 -23.45 9.24 6.87
N LYS A 52 -22.42 9.49 7.70
CA LYS A 52 -21.75 10.80 7.84
C LYS A 52 -20.57 10.98 6.89
N GLY A 53 -20.22 9.94 6.13
CA GLY A 53 -19.18 9.98 5.11
C GLY A 53 -17.75 9.96 5.65
N LYS A 54 -17.52 9.34 6.82
CA LYS A 54 -16.20 9.27 7.45
C LYS A 54 -15.68 7.84 7.58
N SER A 55 -16.53 6.86 7.33
CA SER A 55 -16.22 5.44 7.46
C SER A 55 -15.26 4.90 6.40
N LEU A 56 -14.65 3.74 6.68
CA LEU A 56 -13.74 3.05 5.75
C LEU A 56 -14.41 2.77 4.40
N LEU A 57 -15.62 2.18 4.41
CA LEU A 57 -16.32 1.82 3.19
C LEU A 57 -16.83 3.04 2.42
N TYR A 58 -17.23 4.12 3.10
CA TYR A 58 -17.59 5.35 2.41
C TYR A 58 -16.39 5.92 1.63
N ASN A 59 -15.24 6.04 2.31
CA ASN A 59 -14.02 6.54 1.68
C ASN A 59 -13.59 5.65 0.50
N LEU A 60 -13.65 4.32 0.66
CA LEU A 60 -13.34 3.37 -0.41
C LEU A 60 -14.27 3.54 -1.62
N LYS A 61 -15.58 3.65 -1.39
CA LYS A 61 -16.58 3.87 -2.44
C LYS A 61 -16.32 5.18 -3.20
N GLU A 62 -16.09 6.28 -2.49
CA GLU A 62 -15.85 7.59 -3.13
C GLU A 62 -14.53 7.60 -3.92
N GLN A 63 -13.49 6.91 -3.43
CA GLN A 63 -12.24 6.72 -4.17
C GLN A 63 -12.44 5.93 -5.46
N CYS A 64 -13.22 4.85 -5.43
CA CYS A 64 -13.60 4.08 -6.63
C CYS A 64 -14.37 4.93 -7.63
N HIS A 65 -15.39 5.67 -7.18
CA HIS A 65 -16.16 6.55 -8.05
C HIS A 65 -15.29 7.64 -8.69
N SER A 66 -14.41 8.27 -7.91
CA SER A 66 -13.43 9.26 -8.39
C SER A 66 -12.51 8.70 -9.47
N LEU A 67 -12.04 7.46 -9.29
CA LEU A 67 -11.11 6.86 -10.24
C LEU A 67 -11.79 6.38 -11.52
N TYR A 68 -12.96 5.75 -11.41
CA TYR A 68 -13.58 4.99 -12.51
C TYR A 68 -14.78 5.68 -13.17
N ARG A 69 -15.54 6.53 -12.46
CA ARG A 69 -16.79 7.10 -12.98
C ARG A 69 -16.67 8.57 -13.40
N TYR A 70 -15.95 9.38 -12.62
CA TYR A 70 -15.90 10.84 -12.84
C TYR A 70 -14.87 11.29 -13.91
N LYS A 71 -14.09 10.36 -14.47
CA LYS A 71 -13.16 10.62 -15.60
C LYS A 71 -13.83 10.20 -16.92
N GLY A 72 -14.59 11.11 -17.52
CA GLY A 72 -15.50 10.86 -18.65
C GLY A 72 -14.93 10.04 -19.82
N LYS A 73 -15.86 9.33 -20.50
CA LYS A 73 -15.76 8.61 -21.81
C LYS A 73 -14.45 7.86 -22.14
N MET A 74 -13.61 7.51 -21.18
CA MET A 74 -12.62 6.47 -21.41
C MET A 74 -13.29 5.11 -21.37
N SER A 75 -12.84 4.21 -22.25
CA SER A 75 -13.12 2.78 -22.16
C SER A 75 -12.65 2.28 -20.79
N ILE A 76 -13.58 2.18 -19.84
CA ILE A 76 -13.32 1.56 -18.54
C ILE A 76 -13.03 0.09 -18.82
N ARG A 77 -11.89 -0.41 -18.33
CA ARG A 77 -11.61 -1.85 -18.45
C ARG A 77 -12.69 -2.61 -17.69
N LYS A 78 -13.16 -3.73 -18.25
CA LYS A 78 -14.20 -4.56 -17.60
C LYS A 78 -13.85 -4.91 -16.14
N SER A 79 -12.57 -5.18 -15.85
CA SER A 79 -12.07 -5.47 -14.49
C SER A 79 -12.26 -4.31 -13.51
N GLN A 80 -12.07 -3.06 -13.96
CA GLN A 80 -12.28 -1.87 -13.13
C GLN A 80 -13.75 -1.61 -12.84
N TRP A 81 -14.61 -1.84 -13.84
CA TRP A 81 -16.06 -1.70 -13.68
C TRP A 81 -16.64 -2.74 -12.72
N LEU A 82 -16.18 -3.99 -12.81
CA LEU A 82 -16.61 -5.05 -11.88
C LEU A 82 -16.15 -4.76 -10.44
N LEU A 83 -14.94 -4.23 -10.26
CA LEU A 83 -14.42 -3.87 -8.95
C LEU A 83 -15.21 -2.73 -8.31
N ASP A 84 -15.57 -1.72 -9.12
CA ASP A 84 -16.43 -0.63 -8.70
C ASP A 84 -17.83 -1.11 -8.29
N LEU A 85 -18.42 -2.04 -9.05
CA LEU A 85 -19.75 -2.61 -8.78
C LEU A 85 -19.75 -3.42 -7.47
N VAL A 86 -18.75 -4.29 -7.26
CA VAL A 86 -18.66 -5.09 -6.03
C VAL A 86 -18.42 -4.21 -4.81
N ILE A 87 -17.58 -3.17 -4.90
CA ILE A 87 -17.33 -2.23 -3.80
C ILE A 87 -18.61 -1.45 -3.45
N GLY A 88 -19.35 -0.98 -4.46
CA GLY A 88 -20.66 -0.37 -4.23
C GLY A 88 -21.64 -1.32 -3.54
N SER A 89 -21.66 -2.58 -3.96
CA SER A 89 -22.52 -3.62 -3.37
C SER A 89 -22.14 -3.90 -1.90
N ILE A 90 -20.85 -3.99 -1.58
CA ILE A 90 -20.37 -4.13 -0.19
C ILE A 90 -20.83 -2.96 0.66
N PHE A 91 -20.72 -1.72 0.15
CA PHE A 91 -21.18 -0.53 0.88
C PHE A 91 -22.69 -0.58 1.17
N HIS A 92 -23.50 -0.96 0.17
CA HIS A 92 -24.95 -1.08 0.36
C HIS A 92 -25.31 -2.18 1.37
N GLU A 93 -24.64 -3.33 1.31
CA GLU A 93 -24.87 -4.41 2.27
C GLU A 93 -24.49 -3.98 3.69
N ALA A 94 -23.36 -3.31 3.84
CA ALA A 94 -22.91 -2.77 5.12
C ALA A 94 -23.91 -1.77 5.71
N MET A 95 -24.52 -0.91 4.88
CA MET A 95 -25.56 0.02 5.32
C MET A 95 -26.82 -0.70 5.80
N LYS A 96 -27.27 -1.75 5.09
CA LYS A 96 -28.40 -2.59 5.53
C LYS A 96 -28.10 -3.29 6.85
N LEU A 97 -26.90 -3.87 6.98
CA LEU A 97 -26.43 -4.49 8.22
C LEU A 97 -26.43 -3.52 9.40
N ARG A 98 -25.90 -2.32 9.20
CA ARG A 98 -25.89 -1.25 10.20
C ARG A 98 -27.30 -0.94 10.70
N GLU A 99 -28.25 -0.77 9.80
CA GLU A 99 -29.65 -0.47 10.15
C GLU A 99 -30.30 -1.63 10.92
N ASN A 100 -30.16 -2.87 10.46
CA ASN A 100 -30.72 -4.03 11.16
C ASN A 100 -30.15 -4.17 12.59
N ILE A 101 -28.85 -3.93 12.77
CA ILE A 101 -28.20 -3.98 14.09
C ILE A 101 -28.66 -2.83 14.98
N TYR A 102 -28.87 -1.64 14.42
CA TYR A 102 -29.46 -0.53 15.16
C TYR A 102 -30.86 -0.87 15.68
N GLN A 103 -31.70 -1.50 14.84
CA GLN A 103 -33.05 -1.91 15.25
C GLN A 103 -33.00 -2.93 16.40
N MET A 104 -32.07 -3.89 16.34
CA MET A 104 -31.88 -4.88 17.40
C MET A 104 -31.33 -4.28 18.71
N GLU A 105 -30.33 -3.40 18.64
CA GLU A 105 -29.68 -2.87 19.84
C GLU A 105 -30.44 -1.71 20.48
N VAL A 106 -31.07 -0.85 19.69
CA VAL A 106 -31.67 0.40 20.17
C VAL A 106 -33.19 0.32 20.27
N TYR A 107 -33.85 -0.27 19.27
CA TYR A 107 -35.32 -0.32 19.28
C TYR A 107 -35.88 -1.52 20.03
N GLN A 108 -35.29 -2.71 19.89
CA GLN A 108 -35.78 -3.90 20.59
C GLN A 108 -35.93 -3.72 22.11
N PRO A 109 -34.96 -3.15 22.86
CA PRO A 109 -35.12 -2.98 24.30
C PRO A 109 -36.27 -2.03 24.67
N LYS A 110 -36.49 -0.98 23.87
CA LYS A 110 -37.60 -0.03 24.07
C LYS A 110 -38.95 -0.71 23.88
N TYR A 111 -39.05 -1.60 22.89
CA TYR A 111 -40.28 -2.36 22.66
C TYR A 111 -40.56 -3.38 23.75
N LEU A 112 -39.53 -4.11 24.23
CA LEU A 112 -39.69 -5.03 25.37
C LEU A 112 -40.14 -4.29 26.63
N GLN A 113 -39.59 -3.10 26.88
CA GLN A 113 -40.04 -2.25 27.99
C GLN A 113 -41.50 -1.80 27.82
N TYR A 114 -41.92 -1.45 26.60
CA TYR A 114 -43.31 -1.09 26.32
C TYR A 114 -44.26 -2.27 26.50
N GLN A 115 -43.90 -3.46 25.99
CA GLN A 115 -44.66 -4.72 26.15
C GLN A 115 -44.86 -5.07 27.63
N SER A 116 -43.89 -4.77 28.50
CA SER A 116 -44.03 -5.01 29.95
C SER A 116 -45.02 -4.08 30.67
N LYS A 117 -45.37 -2.94 30.05
CA LYS A 117 -46.19 -1.88 30.65
C LYS A 117 -47.58 -1.75 30.02
N VAL A 118 -47.76 -2.25 28.79
CA VAL A 118 -48.90 -1.93 27.92
C VAL A 118 -49.31 -3.17 27.11
N GLY A 119 -50.57 -3.21 26.63
CA GLY A 119 -51.14 -4.36 25.91
C GLY A 119 -52.62 -4.59 26.20
N LYS A 120 -53.33 -3.54 26.65
CA LYS A 120 -54.71 -3.65 27.13
C LYS A 120 -55.73 -3.51 26.00
N THR A 121 -55.36 -2.84 24.91
CA THR A 121 -56.23 -2.67 23.73
C THR A 121 -55.87 -3.63 22.59
N SER A 122 -56.78 -3.86 21.65
CA SER A 122 -56.47 -4.63 20.43
C SER A 122 -55.39 -3.96 19.59
N TYR A 123 -55.47 -2.64 19.44
CA TYR A 123 -54.49 -1.84 18.70
C TYR A 123 -53.06 -2.02 19.24
N GLU A 124 -52.87 -1.93 20.56
CA GLU A 124 -51.55 -2.12 21.18
C GLU A 124 -50.99 -3.53 20.95
N ARG A 125 -51.85 -4.55 20.99
CA ARG A 125 -51.45 -5.94 20.73
C ARG A 125 -51.03 -6.16 19.27
N ASP A 126 -51.82 -5.64 18.32
CA ASP A 126 -51.49 -5.72 16.89
C ASP A 126 -50.19 -4.96 16.58
N TYR A 127 -49.98 -3.81 17.22
CA TYR A 127 -48.78 -3.00 17.06
C TYR A 127 -47.54 -3.70 17.61
N LEU A 128 -47.64 -4.34 18.79
CA LEU A 128 -46.57 -5.17 19.36
C LEU A 128 -46.19 -6.35 18.44
N GLN A 129 -47.17 -7.04 17.85
CA GLN A 129 -46.89 -8.12 16.90
C GLN A 129 -46.16 -7.63 15.64
N GLN A 130 -46.49 -6.44 15.15
CA GLN A 130 -45.75 -5.86 14.02
C GLN A 130 -44.28 -5.61 14.35
N PHE A 131 -43.99 -5.12 15.56
CA PHE A 131 -42.60 -4.94 15.99
C PHE A 131 -41.85 -6.25 16.17
N GLU A 132 -42.48 -7.27 16.72
CA GLU A 132 -41.87 -8.61 16.81
C GLU A 132 -41.46 -9.11 15.41
N ARG A 133 -42.33 -8.93 14.40
CA ARG A 133 -42.00 -9.26 13.01
C ARG A 133 -40.84 -8.43 12.46
N ILE A 134 -40.78 -7.13 12.77
CA ILE A 134 -39.68 -6.25 12.34
C ILE A 134 -38.35 -6.71 12.96
N ILE A 135 -38.31 -7.00 14.26
CA ILE A 135 -37.10 -7.47 14.94
C ILE A 135 -36.67 -8.85 14.44
N LEU A 136 -37.60 -9.76 14.18
CA LEU A 136 -37.30 -11.07 13.58
C LEU A 136 -36.67 -10.91 12.20
N ARG A 137 -37.23 -10.03 11.35
CA ARG A 137 -36.66 -9.71 10.03
C ARG A 137 -35.29 -9.05 10.15
N ALA A 138 -35.09 -8.15 11.12
CA ALA A 138 -33.78 -7.54 11.35
C ALA A 138 -32.73 -8.59 11.73
N LYS A 139 -33.05 -9.52 12.64
CA LYS A 139 -32.17 -10.65 13.01
C LYS A 139 -31.81 -11.52 11.82
N GLN A 140 -32.80 -11.90 11.01
CA GLN A 140 -32.57 -12.67 9.79
C GLN A 140 -31.69 -11.89 8.81
N GLY A 141 -31.99 -10.60 8.58
CA GLY A 141 -31.24 -9.72 7.69
C GLY A 141 -29.80 -9.49 8.14
N VAL A 142 -29.50 -9.51 9.44
CA VAL A 142 -28.10 -9.52 9.92
C VAL A 142 -27.39 -10.80 9.50
N SER A 143 -28.01 -11.96 9.71
CA SER A 143 -27.38 -13.23 9.36
C SER A 143 -27.13 -13.36 7.85
N GLU A 144 -28.12 -13.00 7.04
CA GLU A 144 -28.01 -13.02 5.57
C GLU A 144 -26.98 -12.00 5.09
N GLY A 145 -27.08 -10.75 5.54
CA GLY A 145 -26.15 -9.68 5.14
C GLY A 145 -24.70 -9.96 5.52
N MET A 146 -24.44 -10.69 6.62
CA MET A 146 -23.09 -11.09 7.01
C MET A 146 -22.49 -12.10 6.01
N GLU A 147 -23.26 -13.10 5.58
CA GLU A 147 -22.78 -14.08 4.60
C GLU A 147 -22.67 -13.46 3.20
N GLU A 148 -23.61 -12.61 2.80
CA GLU A 148 -23.56 -11.86 1.54
C GLU A 148 -22.34 -10.94 1.48
N THR A 149 -22.11 -10.13 2.52
CA THR A 149 -20.93 -9.27 2.63
C THR A 149 -19.64 -10.09 2.55
N ARG A 150 -19.58 -11.23 3.24
CA ARG A 150 -18.41 -12.13 3.18
C ARG A 150 -18.16 -12.66 1.77
N SER A 151 -19.22 -13.01 1.04
CA SER A 151 -19.10 -13.44 -0.36
C SER A 151 -18.59 -12.32 -1.25
N LEU A 152 -19.15 -11.10 -1.11
CA LEU A 152 -18.74 -9.95 -1.89
C LEU A 152 -17.27 -9.57 -1.65
N PHE A 153 -16.78 -9.62 -0.40
CA PHE A 153 -15.35 -9.42 -0.14
C PHE A 153 -14.49 -10.49 -0.79
N LYS A 154 -14.89 -11.77 -0.74
CA LYS A 154 -14.16 -12.85 -1.42
C LYS A 154 -13.98 -12.55 -2.92
N ASP A 155 -15.05 -12.08 -3.56
CA ASP A 155 -15.02 -11.71 -4.99
C ASP A 155 -14.16 -10.47 -5.23
N ALA A 156 -14.28 -9.43 -4.39
CA ALA A 156 -13.46 -8.23 -4.49
C ALA A 156 -11.96 -8.52 -4.30
N LEU A 157 -11.61 -9.39 -3.34
CA LEU A 157 -10.23 -9.82 -3.10
C LEU A 157 -9.66 -10.67 -4.24
N ALA A 158 -10.49 -11.45 -4.94
CA ALA A 158 -10.08 -12.16 -6.15
C ALA A 158 -9.78 -11.18 -7.28
N GLN A 159 -10.64 -10.18 -7.49
CA GLN A 159 -10.43 -9.12 -8.48
C GLN A 159 -9.19 -8.26 -8.19
N LEU A 160 -8.88 -8.01 -6.92
CA LEU A 160 -7.63 -7.33 -6.54
C LEU A 160 -6.38 -8.06 -7.03
N VAL A 161 -6.39 -9.40 -7.06
CA VAL A 161 -5.24 -10.16 -7.55
C VAL A 161 -5.01 -9.90 -9.03
N ASP A 162 -6.06 -9.76 -9.83
CA ASP A 162 -5.92 -9.39 -11.24
C ASP A 162 -5.48 -7.93 -11.41
N LEU A 163 -5.99 -7.02 -10.56
CA LEU A 163 -5.51 -5.64 -10.51
C LEU A 163 -4.00 -5.58 -10.20
N PHE A 164 -3.48 -6.44 -9.31
CA PHE A 164 -2.05 -6.51 -9.03
C PHE A 164 -1.25 -6.92 -10.28
N LYS A 165 -1.70 -7.96 -11.01
CA LYS A 165 -1.06 -8.42 -12.26
C LYS A 165 -1.04 -7.35 -13.35
N GLU A 166 -2.09 -6.54 -13.43
CA GLU A 166 -2.21 -5.48 -14.44
C GLU A 166 -1.31 -4.25 -14.13
N ASN A 167 -0.87 -4.08 -12.88
CA ASN A 167 -0.19 -2.87 -12.42
C ASN A 167 1.21 -3.10 -11.79
N PRO A 168 2.09 -3.95 -12.37
CA PRO A 168 3.39 -4.24 -11.76
C PRO A 168 4.35 -3.05 -11.79
N LYS A 169 4.12 -2.06 -12.66
CA LYS A 169 4.92 -0.83 -12.77
C LYS A 169 4.47 0.30 -11.85
N ASN A 170 3.31 0.16 -11.19
CA ASN A 170 2.82 1.16 -10.25
C ASN A 170 3.67 1.10 -8.98
N THR A 171 4.63 2.01 -8.86
CA THR A 171 5.59 2.02 -7.76
C THR A 171 4.94 2.32 -6.41
N PHE A 172 3.86 3.11 -6.38
CA PHE A 172 3.09 3.37 -5.16
C PHE A 172 2.46 2.09 -4.61
N LEU A 173 1.82 1.31 -5.48
CA LEU A 173 1.25 0.01 -5.13
C LEU A 173 2.35 -0.94 -4.64
N VAL A 174 3.46 -1.05 -5.36
CA VAL A 174 4.54 -1.99 -5.02
C VAL A 174 5.17 -1.66 -3.67
N ARG A 175 5.47 -0.38 -3.41
CA ARG A 175 5.97 0.08 -2.10
C ARG A 175 4.98 -0.27 -0.99
N PHE A 176 3.71 0.05 -1.18
CA PHE A 176 2.66 -0.25 -0.21
C PHE A 176 2.57 -1.74 0.13
N LEU A 177 2.56 -2.63 -0.88
CA LEU A 177 2.49 -4.07 -0.67
C LEU A 177 3.70 -4.61 0.10
N LEU A 178 4.90 -4.07 -0.15
CA LEU A 178 6.12 -4.47 0.54
C LEU A 178 6.17 -3.98 1.99
N GLU A 179 5.65 -2.78 2.26
CA GLU A 179 5.58 -2.16 3.58
C GLU A 179 4.48 -2.79 4.44
N ASN A 180 3.39 -3.22 3.80
CA ASN A 180 2.20 -3.76 4.45
C ASN A 180 2.07 -5.28 4.24
N GLN A 181 3.19 -6.01 4.20
CA GLN A 181 3.17 -7.47 4.06
C GLN A 181 2.36 -8.16 5.15
N THR A 182 2.37 -7.63 6.38
CA THR A 182 1.56 -8.16 7.50
C THR A 182 0.06 -8.04 7.22
N LEU A 183 -0.39 -6.92 6.66
CA LEU A 183 -1.78 -6.74 6.22
C LEU A 183 -2.12 -7.72 5.10
N LEU A 184 -1.24 -7.87 4.11
CA LEU A 184 -1.40 -8.83 3.01
C LEU A 184 -1.54 -10.27 3.52
N GLN A 185 -0.71 -10.65 4.51
CA GLN A 185 -0.76 -11.96 5.15
C GLN A 185 -2.03 -12.15 5.98
N LYS A 186 -2.51 -11.10 6.67
CA LYS A 186 -3.79 -11.15 7.38
C LYS A 186 -4.93 -11.43 6.40
N VAL A 187 -4.96 -10.75 5.25
CA VAL A 187 -6.05 -10.89 4.27
C VAL A 187 -5.96 -12.20 3.47
N TYR A 188 -4.82 -12.48 2.84
CA TYR A 188 -4.68 -13.61 1.91
C TYR A 188 -4.06 -14.87 2.54
N GLY A 189 -3.52 -14.78 3.76
CA GLY A 189 -2.69 -15.83 4.35
C GLY A 189 -1.24 -15.77 3.85
N SER A 190 -0.31 -16.33 4.63
CA SER A 190 1.13 -16.21 4.36
C SER A 190 1.59 -16.81 3.04
N LYS A 191 0.95 -17.90 2.59
CA LYS A 191 1.28 -18.55 1.31
C LYS A 191 0.89 -17.68 0.12
N LYS A 192 -0.38 -17.28 0.06
CA LYS A 192 -0.91 -16.49 -1.07
C LYS A 192 -0.36 -15.07 -1.09
N ALA A 193 -0.05 -14.47 0.07
CA ALA A 193 0.66 -13.19 0.13
C ALA A 193 2.04 -13.23 -0.57
N LYS A 194 2.78 -14.34 -0.46
CA LYS A 194 4.05 -14.53 -1.20
C LYS A 194 3.82 -14.79 -2.68
N GLU A 195 2.75 -15.51 -3.02
CA GLU A 195 2.36 -15.82 -4.39
C GLU A 195 2.00 -14.56 -5.19
N ILE A 196 1.35 -13.56 -4.56
CA ILE A 196 1.01 -12.28 -5.20
C ILE A 196 2.23 -11.64 -5.88
N PHE A 197 3.40 -11.63 -5.23
CA PHE A 197 4.60 -11.07 -5.85
C PHE A 197 5.07 -11.87 -7.08
N HIS A 198 4.86 -13.19 -7.11
CA HIS A 198 5.17 -14.03 -8.29
C HIS A 198 4.14 -13.85 -9.41
N LEU A 199 2.91 -13.45 -9.08
CA LEU A 199 1.89 -13.09 -10.06
C LEU A 199 2.18 -11.72 -10.70
N MET A 200 2.75 -10.80 -9.93
CA MET A 200 3.13 -9.46 -10.43
C MET A 200 4.47 -9.46 -11.17
N PHE A 201 5.43 -10.27 -10.73
CA PHE A 201 6.82 -10.19 -11.17
C PHE A 201 7.41 -11.57 -11.48
N LYS A 202 8.18 -11.66 -12.57
CA LYS A 202 8.82 -12.92 -13.00
C LYS A 202 9.80 -13.43 -11.96
N LYS A 203 10.58 -12.53 -11.34
CA LYS A 203 11.52 -12.88 -10.25
C LYS A 203 10.89 -12.72 -8.85
N GLY A 204 9.56 -12.68 -8.77
CA GLY A 204 8.82 -12.57 -7.53
C GLY A 204 9.20 -11.34 -6.70
N ILE A 205 9.28 -11.52 -5.38
CA ILE A 205 9.52 -10.43 -4.43
C ILE A 205 10.89 -9.73 -4.61
N SER A 206 11.88 -10.41 -5.22
CA SER A 206 13.17 -9.79 -5.51
C SER A 206 13.03 -8.61 -6.46
N GLU A 207 12.27 -8.78 -7.54
CA GLU A 207 11.98 -7.72 -8.52
C GLU A 207 11.17 -6.58 -7.91
N ALA A 208 10.21 -6.91 -7.03
CA ALA A 208 9.45 -5.92 -6.28
C ALA A 208 10.36 -5.05 -5.40
N PHE A 209 11.32 -5.66 -4.70
CA PHE A 209 12.31 -4.90 -3.90
C PHE A 209 13.17 -3.99 -4.78
N GLN A 210 13.60 -4.45 -5.95
CA GLN A 210 14.40 -3.62 -6.88
C GLN A 210 13.60 -2.42 -7.37
N LEU A 211 12.34 -2.64 -7.77
CA LEU A 211 11.47 -1.58 -8.25
C LEU A 211 11.18 -0.54 -7.15
N ALA A 212 10.90 -0.98 -5.92
CA ALA A 212 10.72 -0.08 -4.80
C ALA A 212 12.00 0.71 -4.47
N ALA A 213 13.16 0.03 -4.45
CA ALA A 213 14.45 0.66 -4.18
C ALA A 213 14.80 1.74 -5.21
N GLN A 214 14.64 1.43 -6.49
CA GLN A 214 14.86 2.36 -7.59
C GLN A 214 13.92 3.56 -7.49
N SER A 215 12.65 3.31 -7.16
CA SER A 215 11.68 4.38 -7.01
C SER A 215 12.03 5.30 -5.83
N TYR A 216 12.47 4.76 -4.69
CA TYR A 216 12.94 5.57 -3.56
C TYR A 216 14.21 6.34 -3.88
N LEU A 217 15.11 5.73 -4.66
CA LEU A 217 16.35 6.35 -5.12
C LEU A 217 16.06 7.59 -6.00
N GLU A 218 15.11 7.48 -6.92
CA GLU A 218 14.64 8.58 -7.77
C GLU A 218 14.01 9.73 -6.98
N SER A 219 13.52 9.43 -5.77
CA SER A 219 12.98 10.42 -4.83
C SER A 219 14.01 10.88 -3.78
N GLU A 220 15.28 10.51 -3.96
CA GLU A 220 16.41 10.81 -3.04
C GLU A 220 16.24 10.32 -1.60
N HIS A 221 15.32 9.38 -1.35
CA HIS A 221 15.18 8.70 -0.06
C HIS A 221 16.21 7.57 0.05
N TYR A 222 17.48 7.95 0.22
CA TYR A 222 18.63 7.03 0.16
C TYR A 222 18.63 5.96 1.26
N ASP A 223 18.08 6.27 2.43
CA ASP A 223 17.91 5.32 3.53
C ASP A 223 16.96 4.18 3.12
N LEU A 224 15.76 4.51 2.62
CA LEU A 224 14.78 3.55 2.14
C LEU A 224 15.27 2.81 0.90
N ALA A 225 15.91 3.51 -0.04
CA ALA A 225 16.51 2.91 -1.22
C ALA A 225 17.55 1.85 -0.83
N SER A 226 18.49 2.19 0.08
CA SER A 226 19.51 1.25 0.54
C SER A 226 18.91 0.03 1.26
N HIS A 227 17.86 0.23 2.06
CA HIS A 227 17.15 -0.87 2.73
C HIS A 227 16.55 -1.87 1.74
N TYR A 228 15.89 -1.37 0.69
CA TYR A 228 15.28 -2.23 -0.32
C TYR A 228 16.29 -2.86 -1.26
N PHE A 229 17.35 -2.14 -1.67
CA PHE A 229 18.45 -2.73 -2.43
C PHE A 229 19.16 -3.84 -1.63
N LEU A 230 19.33 -3.67 -0.32
CA LEU A 230 19.90 -4.70 0.55
C LEU A 230 19.02 -5.96 0.57
N LYS A 231 17.70 -5.80 0.68
CA LYS A 231 16.75 -6.93 0.61
C LYS A 231 16.81 -7.63 -0.75
N ALA A 232 16.84 -6.87 -1.84
CA ALA A 232 16.98 -7.42 -3.20
C ALA A 232 18.31 -8.18 -3.37
N SER A 233 19.41 -7.58 -2.91
CA SER A 233 20.75 -8.15 -2.97
C SER A 233 20.89 -9.45 -2.18
N LYS A 234 20.17 -9.62 -1.06
CA LYS A 234 20.16 -10.90 -0.33
C LYS A 234 19.55 -12.04 -1.16
N LEU A 235 18.60 -11.72 -2.05
CA LEU A 235 17.93 -12.67 -2.93
C LEU A 235 18.67 -12.89 -4.25
N ASP A 236 19.44 -11.90 -4.70
CA ASP A 236 20.29 -11.98 -5.89
C ASP A 236 21.70 -11.40 -5.61
N PRO A 237 22.57 -12.11 -4.86
CA PRO A 237 23.85 -11.56 -4.41
C PRO A 237 24.85 -11.31 -5.54
N ARG A 238 24.69 -12.00 -6.67
CA ARG A 238 25.64 -11.97 -7.80
C ARG A 238 25.34 -10.86 -8.80
N ASN A 239 24.31 -10.05 -8.59
CA ASN A 239 23.95 -8.97 -9.48
C ASN A 239 24.79 -7.70 -9.19
N PRO A 240 25.75 -7.36 -10.06
CA PRO A 240 26.67 -6.24 -9.82
C PRO A 240 25.95 -4.89 -9.83
N ASP A 241 24.87 -4.74 -10.62
CA ASP A 241 24.11 -3.49 -10.69
C ASP A 241 23.35 -3.22 -9.37
N LEU A 242 22.85 -4.27 -8.71
CA LEU A 242 22.23 -4.12 -7.37
C LEU A 242 23.26 -3.72 -6.32
N GLN A 243 24.45 -4.33 -6.35
CA GLN A 243 25.53 -3.95 -5.44
C GLN A 243 25.98 -2.51 -5.68
N PHE A 244 26.02 -2.08 -6.94
CA PHE A 244 26.35 -0.70 -7.31
C PHE A 244 25.36 0.28 -6.70
N LEU A 245 24.06 0.08 -6.96
CA LEU A 245 22.99 0.96 -6.48
C LEU A 245 22.85 0.92 -4.95
N LEU A 246 23.12 -0.23 -4.33
CA LEU A 246 23.19 -0.36 -2.87
C LEU A 246 24.32 0.50 -2.29
N ASN A 247 25.54 0.36 -2.78
CA ASN A 247 26.69 1.14 -2.30
C ASN A 247 26.51 2.64 -2.60
N PHE A 248 25.90 2.99 -3.73
CA PHE A 248 25.54 4.37 -4.03
C PHE A 248 24.57 4.92 -2.97
N SER A 249 23.47 4.23 -2.73
CA SER A 249 22.45 4.65 -1.76
C SER A 249 23.00 4.73 -0.33
N LEU A 250 23.81 3.75 0.09
CA LEU A 250 24.48 3.78 1.39
C LEU A 250 25.47 4.95 1.51
N GLY A 251 26.22 5.23 0.45
CA GLY A 251 27.17 6.34 0.41
C GLY A 251 26.48 7.70 0.50
N MET A 252 25.39 7.90 -0.25
CA MET A 252 24.59 9.12 -0.20
C MET A 252 23.89 9.31 1.16
N ASN A 253 23.28 8.25 1.72
CA ASN A 253 22.67 8.32 3.05
C ASN A 253 23.71 8.65 4.14
N ALA A 254 24.92 8.08 4.06
CA ALA A 254 26.00 8.41 4.98
C ALA A 254 26.47 9.87 4.82
N TYR A 255 26.54 10.37 3.59
CA TYR A 255 26.89 11.76 3.31
C TYR A 255 25.91 12.74 3.95
N TYR A 256 24.60 12.59 3.72
CA TYR A 256 23.58 13.45 4.33
C TYR A 256 23.45 13.34 5.86
N ARG A 257 24.11 12.34 6.47
CA ARG A 257 24.24 12.18 7.92
C ARG A 257 25.60 12.65 8.46
N ASN A 258 26.37 13.37 7.65
CA ASN A 258 27.72 13.86 7.95
C ASN A 258 28.73 12.74 8.32
N ALA A 259 28.43 11.50 7.94
CA ALA A 259 29.28 10.33 8.19
C ALA A 259 30.25 10.12 7.02
N TYR A 260 31.07 11.13 6.71
CA TYR A 260 31.89 11.19 5.49
C TYR A 260 32.85 10.02 5.32
N SER A 261 33.48 9.54 6.40
CA SER A 261 34.36 8.36 6.32
C SER A 261 33.60 7.10 5.86
N LYS A 262 32.33 6.94 6.28
CA LYS A 262 31.47 5.83 5.83
C LYS A 262 31.05 6.03 4.38
N SER A 263 30.66 7.26 4.00
CA SER A 263 30.29 7.61 2.63
C SER A 263 31.41 7.25 1.64
N MET A 264 32.63 7.70 1.94
CA MET A 264 33.85 7.39 1.19
C MET A 264 34.14 5.89 1.09
N ALA A 265 33.92 5.12 2.15
CA ALA A 265 34.11 3.67 2.13
C ALA A 265 33.12 2.97 1.18
N TYR A 266 31.84 3.41 1.16
CA TYR A 266 30.85 2.87 0.23
C TYR A 266 31.14 3.26 -1.23
N PHE A 267 31.55 4.50 -1.49
CA PHE A 267 31.93 4.93 -2.83
C PHE A 267 33.18 4.20 -3.36
N LYS A 268 34.15 3.89 -2.49
CA LYS A 268 35.29 3.02 -2.85
C LYS A 268 34.85 1.62 -3.26
N LYS A 269 33.88 1.02 -2.55
CA LYS A 269 33.30 -0.28 -2.92
C LYS A 269 32.57 -0.19 -4.26
N LEU A 270 31.80 0.87 -4.47
CA LEU A 270 31.05 1.11 -5.70
C LEU A 270 31.95 1.09 -6.95
N ILE A 271 33.07 1.82 -6.94
CA ILE A 271 33.98 1.87 -8.11
C ILE A 271 34.73 0.57 -8.39
N SER A 272 34.76 -0.36 -7.42
CA SER A 272 35.37 -1.68 -7.61
C SER A 272 34.45 -2.66 -8.34
N LEU A 273 33.17 -2.31 -8.52
CA LEU A 273 32.18 -3.13 -9.18
C LEU A 273 32.20 -2.88 -10.69
N ASN A 274 32.51 -3.94 -11.46
CA ASN A 274 32.39 -3.91 -12.92
C ASN A 274 30.91 -3.98 -13.32
N THR A 275 30.36 -2.89 -13.86
CA THR A 275 28.92 -2.68 -14.01
C THR A 275 28.58 -2.08 -15.37
N ASN A 276 27.33 -2.22 -15.82
CA ASN A 276 26.91 -1.86 -17.19
C ASN A 276 26.98 -0.34 -17.46
N GLY A 277 27.75 0.05 -18.47
CA GLY A 277 28.30 1.41 -18.64
C GLY A 277 27.35 2.59 -18.86
N LYS A 278 26.08 2.39 -19.26
CA LYS A 278 25.16 3.51 -19.54
C LYS A 278 24.37 4.00 -18.32
N LEU A 279 23.97 3.10 -17.41
CA LEU A 279 23.13 3.47 -16.26
C LEU A 279 23.93 4.23 -15.17
N ASN A 280 25.23 3.99 -15.11
CA ASN A 280 26.06 4.37 -13.96
C ASN A 280 26.66 5.76 -14.06
N LYS A 281 26.66 6.38 -15.24
CA LYS A 281 27.31 7.67 -15.46
C LYS A 281 26.71 8.80 -14.63
N GLN A 282 25.38 8.87 -14.52
CA GLN A 282 24.71 9.92 -13.74
C GLN A 282 25.02 9.78 -12.24
N TYR A 283 25.02 8.54 -11.73
CA TYR A 283 25.31 8.27 -10.33
C TYR A 283 26.78 8.51 -10.01
N LEU A 284 27.70 8.10 -10.89
CA LEU A 284 29.13 8.36 -10.73
C LEU A 284 29.45 9.86 -10.72
N ARG A 285 28.81 10.68 -11.59
CA ARG A 285 28.94 12.14 -11.53
C ARG A 285 28.49 12.70 -10.18
N LYS A 286 27.33 12.25 -9.68
CA LYS A 286 26.85 12.65 -8.36
C LYS A 286 27.82 12.25 -7.25
N VAL A 287 28.43 11.06 -7.32
CA VAL A 287 29.47 10.62 -6.38
C VAL A 287 30.69 11.52 -6.45
N GLU A 288 31.15 11.90 -7.64
CA GLU A 288 32.28 12.82 -7.80
C GLU A 288 31.99 14.18 -7.17
N GLU A 289 30.82 14.78 -7.45
CA GLU A 289 30.38 16.04 -6.85
C GLU A 289 30.42 15.97 -5.32
N VAL A 290 29.87 14.89 -4.75
CA VAL A 290 29.87 14.66 -3.30
C VAL A 290 31.28 14.47 -2.75
N CYS A 291 32.18 13.78 -3.46
CA CYS A 291 33.57 13.64 -3.03
C CYS A 291 34.30 14.99 -2.99
N HIS A 292 34.05 15.89 -3.94
CA HIS A 292 34.59 17.26 -3.91
C HIS A 292 34.04 18.06 -2.74
N GLN A 293 32.75 17.92 -2.44
CA GLN A 293 32.14 18.59 -1.30
C GLN A 293 32.75 18.10 0.04
N ILE A 294 32.87 16.78 0.22
CA ILE A 294 33.55 16.18 1.38
C ILE A 294 35.02 16.66 1.46
N CYS A 295 35.71 16.77 0.32
CA CYS A 295 37.08 17.27 0.24
C CYS A 295 37.19 18.69 0.81
N SER A 296 36.28 19.59 0.40
CA SER A 296 36.24 20.98 0.89
C SER A 296 36.04 21.03 2.40
N GLU A 297 35.05 20.31 2.91
CA GLU A 297 34.72 20.32 4.35
C GLU A 297 35.84 19.71 5.20
N TRP A 298 36.50 18.65 4.72
CA TRP A 298 37.66 18.08 5.42
C TRP A 298 38.91 18.97 5.40
N LYS A 299 39.09 19.85 4.40
CA LYS A 299 40.18 20.85 4.43
C LYS A 299 40.02 21.79 5.62
N GLU A 300 38.78 22.15 5.93
CA GLU A 300 38.44 23.04 7.02
C GLU A 300 38.54 22.34 8.39
N GLU A 301 38.09 21.08 8.49
CA GLU A 301 37.95 20.41 9.80
C GLU A 301 39.08 19.44 10.20
N LYS A 302 39.68 18.72 9.25
CA LYS A 302 40.52 17.52 9.52
C LYS A 302 41.91 17.55 8.89
N GLY A 303 42.23 18.59 8.14
CA GLY A 303 43.53 18.82 7.53
C GLY A 303 43.76 18.09 6.20
N LEU A 304 44.86 18.45 5.53
CA LEU A 304 45.18 18.08 4.14
C LEU A 304 45.16 16.57 3.84
N LYS A 305 45.60 15.72 4.78
CA LYS A 305 45.69 14.27 4.55
C LYS A 305 44.32 13.62 4.31
N ALA A 306 43.30 14.03 5.05
CA ALA A 306 41.94 13.51 4.89
C ALA A 306 41.34 14.02 3.58
N SER A 307 41.49 15.33 3.31
CA SER A 307 41.04 15.97 2.07
C SER A 307 41.62 15.31 0.81
N ASN A 308 42.93 15.03 0.78
CA ASN A 308 43.58 14.38 -0.37
C ASN A 308 42.98 12.99 -0.70
N GLN A 309 42.45 12.28 0.31
CA GLN A 309 41.78 11.00 0.07
C GLN A 309 40.43 11.17 -0.65
N ALA A 310 39.71 12.26 -0.37
CA ALA A 310 38.45 12.60 -1.02
C ALA A 310 38.68 13.01 -2.48
N GLU A 311 39.67 13.87 -2.72
CA GLU A 311 40.09 14.29 -4.06
C GLU A 311 40.57 13.11 -4.92
N SER A 312 41.42 12.24 -4.36
CA SER A 312 41.88 11.03 -5.05
C SER A 312 40.72 10.10 -5.45
N LEU A 313 39.67 9.99 -4.62
CA LEU A 313 38.50 9.19 -4.97
C LEU A 313 37.68 9.85 -6.08
N ALA A 314 37.48 11.18 -6.01
CA ALA A 314 36.77 11.93 -7.06
C ALA A 314 37.43 11.72 -8.44
N ASP A 315 38.76 11.79 -8.51
CA ASP A 315 39.50 11.55 -9.76
C ASP A 315 39.36 10.12 -10.28
N ARG A 316 39.33 9.13 -9.37
CA ARG A 316 39.08 7.72 -9.75
C ARG A 316 37.68 7.54 -10.32
N VAL A 317 36.68 8.14 -9.68
CA VAL A 317 35.28 8.12 -10.12
C VAL A 317 35.14 8.77 -11.51
N ARG A 318 35.79 9.93 -11.72
CA ARG A 318 35.84 10.61 -13.02
C ARG A 318 36.38 9.71 -14.12
N LYS A 319 37.53 9.06 -13.87
CA LYS A 319 38.15 8.12 -14.82
C LYS A 319 37.22 6.96 -15.19
N CYS A 320 36.45 6.44 -14.23
CA CYS A 320 35.52 5.34 -14.48
C CYS A 320 34.47 5.68 -15.55
N TYR A 321 33.89 6.89 -15.55
CA TYR A 321 32.85 7.23 -16.53
C TYR A 321 33.36 7.95 -17.79
N ASP A 322 34.54 8.56 -17.77
CA ASP A 322 35.15 9.07 -19.01
C ASP A 322 35.69 7.93 -19.90
N GLY A 323 36.11 6.81 -19.30
CA GLY A 323 36.40 5.56 -20.04
C GLY A 323 35.19 5.02 -20.80
N LEU A 324 33.97 5.23 -20.28
CA LEU A 324 32.71 4.80 -20.91
C LEU A 324 32.36 5.60 -22.19
N LYS A 325 33.03 6.72 -22.46
CA LYS A 325 32.91 7.47 -23.74
C LYS A 325 33.71 6.83 -24.89
N ARG A 326 34.65 5.91 -24.59
CA ARG A 326 35.62 5.36 -25.55
C ARG A 326 35.34 3.92 -25.98
N SER A 327 34.25 3.31 -25.49
CA SER A 327 33.80 2.00 -25.97
C SER A 327 32.80 2.18 -27.12
N PRO A 328 33.02 1.53 -28.28
CA PRO A 328 32.18 1.67 -29.47
C PRO A 328 30.72 1.25 -29.27
#